data_AF-T0ZF56-F1
#
_entry.id   AF-T0ZF56-F1
#
_cell.length_a   1.000
_cell.length_b   1.000
_cell.length_c   1.000
_cell.angle_alpha   90.00
_cell.angle_beta   90.00
_cell.angle_gamma   90.00
#
_symmetry.space_group_name_H-M   'P 1'
#
loop_
_entity.id
_entity.type
_entity.pdbx_description
1 polymer ?
#
loop_
_entity_poly.entity_id
_entity_poly.type
_entity_poly.pdbx_seq_one_letter_code
_entity_poly.pdbx_strand_id
1 'polypeptide(L)' 'MKAEEVTRAQVRELLEIIARRAPIESNRTLALVRKVFAFALERDVVALNPCIGISRWASRKRGSVRYRAPTSCAHSGR' A
#
# COMPACT_ATOMS: atom_id res chain seq x y z
N MET A 1 -4.19 -10.99 23.13
CA MET A 1 -4.70 -10.03 22.15
C MET A 1 -5.29 -10.81 20.99
N LYS A 2 -6.56 -10.58 20.68
CA LYS A 2 -7.26 -11.22 19.55
C LYS A 2 -7.23 -10.31 18.32
N ALA A 3 -7.48 -10.87 17.14
CA ALA A 3 -7.54 -10.11 15.90
C ALA A 3 -8.65 -9.03 15.92
N GLU A 4 -9.77 -9.32 16.58
CA GLU A 4 -10.92 -8.40 16.74
C GLU A 4 -10.60 -7.19 17.61
N GLU A 5 -9.61 -7.29 18.51
CA GLU A 5 -9.22 -6.21 19.43
C GLU A 5 -8.28 -5.19 18.77
N VAL A 6 -7.81 -5.47 17.54
CA VAL A 6 -6.87 -4.59 16.83
C VAL A 6 -7.57 -3.33 16.37
N THR A 7 -7.16 -2.20 16.93
CA THR A 7 -7.72 -0.89 16.60
C THR A 7 -6.95 -0.21 15.46
N ARG A 8 -7.64 0.70 14.76
CA ARG A 8 -7.01 1.57 13.75
C ARG A 8 -5.86 2.40 14.32
N ALA A 9 -5.93 2.80 15.60
CA ALA A 9 -4.89 3.57 16.27
C ALA A 9 -3.59 2.77 16.41
N GLN A 10 -3.69 1.51 16.84
CA GLN A 10 -2.54 0.61 16.96
C GLN A 10 -1.89 0.33 15.60
N VAL A 11 -2.69 0.13 14.55
CA VAL A 11 -2.15 -0.05 13.18
C VAL A 11 -1.42 1.22 12.74
N ARG A 12 -1.96 2.40 12.99
CA ARG A 12 -1.32 3.67 12.65
C ARG A 12 0.01 3.84 13.39
N GLU A 13 0.03 3.57 14.69
CA GLU A 13 1.24 3.67 15.53
C GLU A 13 2.33 2.72 15.04
N LEU A 14 2.00 1.45 14.76
CA LEU A 14 2.94 0.50 14.20
C LEU A 14 3.54 1.00 12.88
N LEU A 15 2.69 1.49 11.97
CA LEU A 15 3.14 1.98 10.67
C LEU A 15 3.99 3.23 10.78
N GLU A 16 3.71 4.10 11.75
CA GLU A 16 4.51 5.29 12.04
C GLU A 16 5.92 4.89 12.52
N ILE A 17 6.02 3.93 13.45
CA ILE A 17 7.30 3.42 13.95
C ILE A 17 8.16 2.86 12.80
N ILE A 18 7.56 2.06 11.92
CA ILE A 18 8.26 1.52 10.74
C ILE A 18 8.62 2.65 9.77
N ALA A 19 7.71 3.60 9.51
CA ALA A 19 7.91 4.68 8.55
C ALA A 19 9.07 5.60 8.91
N ARG A 20 9.37 5.79 10.21
CA ARG A 20 10.54 6.58 10.67
C ARG A 20 11.87 6.04 10.13
N ARG A 21 11.98 4.73 9.90
CA ARG A 21 13.21 4.09 9.38
C ARG A 21 13.08 3.69 7.91
N ALA A 22 11.91 3.19 7.52
CA ALA A 22 11.67 2.59 6.22
C ALA A 22 10.23 2.90 5.72
N PRO A 23 9.99 4.07 5.10
CA PRO A 23 8.65 4.46 4.65
C PRO A 23 8.10 3.56 3.52
N ILE A 24 8.98 3.00 2.68
CA ILE A 24 8.57 2.04 1.64
C ILE A 24 8.11 0.73 2.28
N GLU A 25 8.83 0.26 3.29
CA GLU A 25 8.48 -0.97 4.00
C GLU A 25 7.17 -0.80 4.77
N SER A 26 6.98 0.33 5.46
CA SER A 26 5.70 0.66 6.11
C SER A 26 4.51 0.55 5.14
N ASN A 27 4.66 1.04 3.91
CA ASN A 27 3.61 0.92 2.89
C ASN A 27 3.36 -0.53 2.45
N ARG A 28 4.41 -1.37 2.40
CA ARG A 28 4.27 -2.80 2.10
C ARG A 28 3.58 -3.53 3.26
N THR A 29 3.94 -3.22 4.49
CA THR A 29 3.30 -3.75 5.70
C THR A 29 1.82 -3.41 5.73
N LEU A 30 1.44 -2.15 5.49
CA LEU A 30 0.03 -1.74 5.39
C LEU A 30 -0.74 -2.55 4.33
N ALA A 31 -0.11 -2.80 3.16
CA ALA A 31 -0.75 -3.59 2.10
C ALA A 31 -0.96 -5.05 2.50
N LEU A 32 -0.02 -5.66 3.22
CA LEU A 32 -0.14 -7.03 3.73
C LEU A 32 -1.21 -7.13 4.81
N VAL A 33 -1.16 -6.24 5.81
CA VAL A 33 -2.14 -6.20 6.91
C VAL A 33 -3.55 -6.00 6.35
N ARG A 34 -3.73 -5.10 5.37
CA ARG A 34 -5.02 -4.93 4.68
C ARG A 34 -5.54 -6.22 4.08
N LYS A 35 -4.70 -6.98 3.38
CA LYS A 35 -5.08 -8.25 2.74
C LYS A 35 -5.44 -9.31 3.76
N VAL A 36 -4.69 -9.41 4.85
CA VAL A 36 -4.97 -10.37 5.93
C VAL A 36 -6.31 -10.06 6.60
N PHE A 37 -6.57 -8.79 6.94
CA PHE A 37 -7.86 -8.42 7.53
C PHE A 37 -9.03 -8.50 6.53
N ALA A 38 -8.78 -8.31 5.23
CA ALA A 38 -9.80 -8.57 4.21
C ALA A 38 -10.16 -10.06 4.15
N PHE A 39 -9.16 -10.95 4.16
CA PHE A 39 -9.38 -12.39 4.24
C PHE A 39 -10.11 -12.81 5.53
N ALA A 40 -9.75 -12.21 6.67
CA ALA A 40 -10.44 -12.48 7.93
C ALA A 40 -11.90 -12.01 7.92
N LEU A 41 -12.20 -10.90 7.24
CA LEU A 41 -13.55 -10.38 7.06
C LEU A 41 -14.40 -11.34 6.20
N GLU A 42 -13.84 -11.87 5.11
CA GLU A 42 -14.51 -12.85 4.23
C GLU A 42 -14.87 -14.17 4.93
N ARG A 43 -14.24 -14.46 6.08
CA ARG A 43 -14.44 -15.67 6.88
C ARG A 43 -15.21 -15.41 8.17
N ASP A 44 -15.80 -14.22 8.32
CA ASP A 44 -16.51 -13.79 9.52
C ASP A 44 -15.68 -13.91 10.81
N VAL A 45 -14.36 -13.83 10.71
CA VAL A 45 -13.45 -13.83 11.89
C VAL A 45 -13.37 -12.45 12.52
N VAL A 46 -13.59 -11.39 11.73
CA VAL A 46 -13.63 -10.00 12.21
C VAL A 46 -14.80 -9.28 11.56
N ALA A 47 -15.49 -8.43 12.32
CA ALA A 47 -16.62 -7.66 11.81
C ALA A 47 -16.21 -6.46 10.93
N LEU A 48 -14.98 -5.96 11.09
CA LEU A 48 -14.49 -4.77 10.40
C LEU A 48 -12.99 -4.86 10.14
N ASN A 49 -12.55 -4.35 8.99
CA ASN A 49 -11.14 -4.18 8.69
C ASN A 49 -10.61 -2.86 9.31
N PRO A 50 -9.68 -2.91 10.29
CA PRO A 50 -9.17 -1.71 10.97
C PRO A 50 -8.29 -0.82 10.07
N CYS A 51 -7.88 -1.31 8.90
CA CYS A 51 -7.05 -0.56 7.95
C CYS A 51 -7.85 0.36 7.02
N ILE A 52 -9.18 0.42 7.15
CA ILE A 52 -10.02 1.32 6.36
C ILE A 52 -9.67 2.77 6.69
N GLY A 53 -9.50 3.59 5.66
CA GLY A 53 -9.15 5.01 5.79
C GLY A 53 -7.69 5.30 6.17
N ILE A 54 -6.84 4.28 6.35
CA ILE A 54 -5.39 4.51 6.56
C ILE A 54 -4.73 4.85 5.22
N SER A 55 -4.10 6.02 5.18
CA SER A 55 -3.30 6.50 4.05
C SER A 55 -1.86 6.02 4.11
N ARG A 56 -1.24 5.87 2.95
CA ARG A 56 0.18 5.52 2.82
C ARG A 56 1.08 6.67 3.28
N TRP A 57 2.26 6.33 3.80
CA TRP A 57 3.29 7.31 4.11
C TRP A 57 3.98 7.78 2.84
N ALA A 58 4.33 9.07 2.80
CA ALA A 58 5.07 9.65 1.69
C ALA A 58 6.45 8.99 1.60
N SER A 59 6.70 8.28 0.50
CA SER A 59 8.03 7.78 0.16
C SER A 59 8.62 8.58 -1.00
N ARG A 60 9.95 8.65 -1.06
CA ARG A 60 10.64 9.29 -2.19
C ARG A 60 10.14 8.65 -3.49
N LYS A 61 9.55 9.45 -4.39
CA LYS A 61 9.07 8.96 -5.67
C LYS A 61 10.26 8.38 -6.43
N ARG A 62 10.19 7.12 -6.86
CA ARG A 62 11.10 6.63 -7.90
C ARG A 62 10.77 7.42 -9.17
N GLY A 63 11.78 8.04 -9.79
CA GLY A 63 11.61 8.66 -11.10
C GLY A 63 11.08 7.59 -12.05
N SER A 64 9.84 7.76 -12.53
CA SER A 64 9.37 6.91 -13.61
C SER A 64 10.13 7.36 -14.85
N VAL A 65 11.01 6.51 -15.36
CA VAL A 65 11.56 6.70 -16.70
C VAL A 65 10.37 6.52 -17.63
N ARG A 66 9.78 7.64 -18.07
CA ARG A 66 8.79 7.61 -19.14
C ARG A 66 9.55 7.17 -20.38
N TYR A 67 9.35 5.92 -20.81
CA TYR A 67 9.84 5.48 -22.09
C TYR A 67 9.13 6.34 -23.16
N ARG A 68 9.88 7.25 -23.80
CA ARG A 68 9.37 7.98 -24.95
C ARG A 68 9.51 7.03 -26.13
N ALA A 69 8.39 6.48 -26.60
CA ALA A 69 8.38 5.63 -27.78
C ALA A 69 9.05 6.40 -28.94
N PRO A 70 9.96 5.75 -29.70
CA PRO A 70 10.50 6.38 -30.90
C PRO A 70 9.32 6.65 -31.84
N THR A 71 9.16 7.90 -32.26
CA THR A 71 8.19 8.27 -33.29
C THR A 71 8.53 7.46 -34.54
N SER A 72 7.65 6.51 -34.88
CA SER A 72 7.80 5.64 -36.03
C SER A 72 8.13 6.46 -37.27
N CYS A 73 9.18 6.07 -37.97
CA CYS A 73 9.60 6.62 -39.25
C CYS A 73 8.37 6.80 -40.15
N ALA A 74 8.05 8.05 -40.47
CA ALA A 74 7.08 8.38 -41.51
C ALA A 74 7.64 7.84 -42.83
N HIS A 75 7.12 6.69 -43.26
CA HIS A 75 7.36 6.13 -44.57
C HIS A 75 6.77 7.12 -45.59
N SER A 76 7.63 7.97 -46.15
CA SER A 76 7.28 8.80 -47.30
C SER A 76 7.35 7.91 -48.54
N GLY A 77 6.22 7.24 -48.84
CA GLY A 77 6.01 6.62 -50.13
C GLY A 77 5.92 7.71 -51.20
N ARG A 78 6.84 7.67 -52.15
CA ARG A 78 6.72 8.31 -53.46
C ARG A 78 6.63 7.20 -54.50
#